data_AF-A0AAD5KIL8-F1
#
_entry.id   AF-A0AAD5KIL8-F1
#
_cell.length_a   1.000
_cell.length_b   1.000
_cell.length_c   1.000
_cell.angle_alpha   90.00
_cell.angle_beta   90.00
_cell.angle_gamma   90.00
#
_symmetry.space_group_name_H-M   'P 1'
#
loop_
_entity.id
_entity.type
_entity.pdbx_description
1 polymer ?
#
loop_
_entity_poly.entity_id
_entity_poly.type
_entity_poly.pdbx_seq_one_letter_code
_entity_poly.pdbx_strand_id
1 'polypeptide(L)' 'MSDQEAAELVDPAVAIKEKCSQTKECAALLEKFNACNDRVASKSATTETCVEEQTDFLHCVDHCLAPQLFKHLK' A
#
# COMPACT_ATOMS: atom_id res chain seq x y z
N MET A 1 -2.81 -12.18 26.48
CA MET A 1 -3.50 -11.29 25.53
C MET A 1 -4.53 -12.15 24.84
N SER A 2 -5.80 -12.05 25.23
CA SER A 2 -6.89 -12.83 24.63
C SER A 2 -7.31 -12.18 23.32
N ASP A 3 -7.40 -12.95 22.24
CA ASP A 3 -7.79 -12.51 20.88
C ASP A 3 -9.13 -11.75 20.83
N GLN A 4 -9.96 -11.84 21.89
CA GLN A 4 -11.21 -11.08 22.05
C GLN A 4 -11.03 -9.57 22.26
N GLU A 5 -9.93 -9.09 22.85
CA GLU A 5 -9.69 -7.63 23.02
C GLU A 5 -9.22 -6.96 21.72
N ALA A 6 -8.60 -7.71 20.80
CA ALA A 6 -8.13 -7.17 19.52
C ALA A 6 -9.28 -6.96 18.51
N ALA A 7 -10.36 -7.73 18.62
CA ALA A 7 -11.48 -7.70 17.66
C ALA A 7 -12.33 -6.42 17.69
N GLU A 8 -12.27 -5.63 18.78
CA GLU A 8 -12.99 -4.34 18.89
C GLU A 8 -12.14 -3.12 18.50
N LEU A 9 -10.82 -3.27 18.37
CA LEU A 9 -9.90 -2.20 17.98
C LEU A 9 -9.77 -2.14 16.45
N VAL A 10 -10.63 -1.35 15.80
CA VAL A 10 -10.50 -1.04 14.37
C VAL A 10 -9.28 -0.13 14.16
N ASP A 11 -8.26 -0.63 13.46
CA ASP A 11 -7.10 0.17 13.09
C ASP A 11 -7.49 1.26 12.06
N PRO A 12 -7.46 2.55 12.43
CA PRO A 12 -7.79 3.65 11.51
C PRO A 12 -6.86 3.69 10.30
N ALA A 13 -5.64 3.13 10.39
CA ALA A 13 -4.70 3.09 9.28
C ALA A 13 -5.26 2.31 8.09
N VAL A 14 -6.01 1.23 8.29
CA VAL A 14 -6.56 0.40 7.21
C VAL A 14 -7.50 1.22 6.33
N ALA A 15 -8.49 1.88 6.94
CA ALA A 15 -9.48 2.68 6.23
C ALA A 15 -8.87 3.91 5.53
N ILE A 16 -7.85 4.54 6.14
CA ILE A 16 -7.15 5.68 5.54
C ILE A 16 -6.27 5.21 4.38
N LYS A 17 -5.59 4.06 4.52
CA LYS A 17 -4.73 3.47 3.49
C LYS A 17 -5.53 3.13 2.24
N GLU A 18 -6.72 2.54 2.37
CA GLU A 18 -7.61 2.26 1.24
C GLU A 18 -7.94 3.55 0.47
N LYS A 19 -8.35 4.61 1.18
CA LYS A 19 -8.64 5.91 0.56
C LYS A 19 -7.40 6.50 -0.14
N CYS A 20 -6.23 6.43 0.49
CA CYS A 20 -4.99 6.95 -0.06
C CYS A 20 -4.49 6.16 -1.27
N SER A 21 -4.77 4.85 -1.33
CA SER A 21 -4.42 4.02 -2.50
C SER A 21 -5.28 4.32 -3.74
N GLN A 22 -6.47 4.90 -3.55
CA GLN A 22 -7.43 5.23 -4.61
C GLN A 22 -7.27 6.65 -5.17
N THR A 23 -6.31 7.44 -4.68
CA THR A 23 -6.00 8.74 -5.27
C THR A 23 -5.49 8.56 -6.70
N LYS A 24 -5.69 9.57 -7.54
CA LYS A 24 -5.31 9.48 -8.96
C LYS A 24 -3.81 9.21 -9.14
N GLU A 25 -2.94 9.84 -8.33
CA GLU A 25 -1.50 9.61 -8.42
C GLU A 25 -1.13 8.18 -7.98
N CYS A 26 -1.62 7.74 -6.82
CA CYS A 26 -1.24 6.42 -6.29
C CYS A 26 -1.87 5.27 -7.10
N ALA A 27 -3.08 5.45 -7.65
CA ALA A 27 -3.70 4.48 -8.55
C ALA A 27 -2.87 4.26 -9.83
N ALA A 28 -2.32 5.32 -10.42
CA ALA A 28 -1.45 5.20 -11.59
C ALA A 28 -0.14 4.47 -11.28
N LEU A 29 0.40 4.64 -10.06
CA LEU A 29 1.58 3.89 -9.60
C LEU A 29 1.24 2.43 -9.33
N LEU A 30 0.06 2.15 -8.79
CA LEU A 30 -0.43 0.79 -8.60
C LEU A 30 -0.60 0.05 -9.93
N GLU A 31 -1.12 0.72 -10.97
CA GLU A 31 -1.20 0.16 -12.32
C GLU A 31 0.18 -0.21 -12.87
N LYS A 32 1.19 0.65 -12.69
CA LYS A 32 2.57 0.35 -13.09
C LYS A 32 3.17 -0.83 -12.32
N PHE A 33 2.95 -0.87 -11.01
CA PHE A 33 3.39 -1.99 -10.17
C PHE A 33 2.76 -3.31 -10.61
N ASN A 34 1.46 -3.31 -10.90
CA ASN A 34 0.77 -4.50 -11.42
C ASN A 34 1.30 -4.92 -12.79
N ALA A 35 1.53 -3.97 -13.70
CA ALA A 35 2.14 -4.26 -15.00
C ALA A 35 3.57 -4.83 -14.87
N CYS A 36 4.34 -4.39 -13.88
CA CYS A 36 5.63 -5.00 -13.56
C CYS A 36 5.46 -6.43 -13.06
N ASN A 37 4.53 -6.66 -12.12
CA ASN A 37 4.27 -8.00 -11.58
C ASN A 37 3.86 -8.99 -12.68
N ASP A 38 2.98 -8.58 -13.59
CA ASP A 38 2.57 -9.40 -14.73
C ASP A 38 3.76 -9.74 -15.64
N ARG A 39 4.63 -8.75 -15.90
CA ARG A 39 5.85 -8.93 -16.69
C ARG A 39 6.82 -9.90 -16.02
N VAL A 40 7.09 -9.75 -14.74
CA VAL A 40 8.00 -10.64 -13.99
C VAL A 40 7.41 -12.05 -13.88
N ALA A 41 6.12 -12.17 -13.58
CA ALA A 41 5.43 -13.46 -13.49
C ALA A 41 5.39 -14.22 -14.82
N SER A 42 5.39 -13.51 -15.96
CA SER A 42 5.44 -14.12 -17.29
C SER A 42 6.79 -14.73 -17.66
N LYS A 43 7.87 -14.40 -16.94
CA LYS A 43 9.24 -14.84 -17.27
C LYS A 43 9.59 -16.10 -16.47
N SER A 44 10.08 -17.13 -17.15
CA SER A 44 10.52 -18.39 -16.52
C SER A 44 11.85 -18.27 -15.76
N ALA A 45 12.71 -17.33 -16.16
CA ALA A 45 13.94 -16.98 -15.46
C ALA A 45 14.25 -15.50 -15.68
N THR A 46 14.17 -14.71 -14.61
CA THR A 46 14.52 -13.27 -14.66
C THR A 46 15.13 -12.82 -13.34
N THR A 47 16.02 -11.83 -13.42
CA THR A 47 16.57 -11.10 -12.27
C THR A 47 15.84 -9.78 -12.02
N GLU A 48 14.81 -9.49 -12.82
CA GLU A 48 13.98 -8.29 -12.68
C GLU A 48 13.13 -8.37 -11.40
N THR A 49 13.02 -7.24 -10.69
CA THR A 49 12.21 -7.11 -9.49
C THR A 49 11.38 -5.83 -9.55
N CYS A 50 10.15 -5.87 -9.03
CA CYS A 50 9.24 -4.72 -9.01
C CYS A 50 9.38 -3.85 -7.75
N VAL A 51 10.58 -3.80 -7.15
CA VAL A 51 10.84 -3.09 -5.89
C VAL A 51 10.78 -1.58 -6.08
N GLU A 52 11.20 -1.08 -7.24
CA GLU A 52 11.09 0.34 -7.60
C GLU A 52 9.61 0.77 -7.61
N GLU A 53 8.78 0.09 -8.41
CA GLU A 53 7.36 0.42 -8.53
C GLU A 53 6.59 0.22 -7.22
N GLN A 54 6.98 -0.79 -6.42
CA GLN A 54 6.45 -0.98 -5.08
C GLN A 54 6.80 0.21 -4.17
N THR A 55 8.05 0.65 -4.17
CA THR A 55 8.51 1.76 -3.33
C THR A 55 7.83 3.07 -3.73
N ASP A 56 7.66 3.32 -5.03
CA ASP A 56 6.93 4.48 -5.54
C ASP A 56 5.49 4.51 -5.06
N PHE A 57 4.78 3.38 -5.19
CA PHE A 57 3.40 3.25 -4.73
C PHE A 57 3.30 3.46 -3.21
N LEU A 58 4.16 2.80 -2.43
CA LEU A 58 4.19 2.95 -0.97
C LEU A 58 4.48 4.38 -0.56
N HIS A 59 5.46 5.03 -1.18
CA HIS A 59 5.79 6.43 -0.91
C HIS A 59 4.60 7.36 -1.12
N CYS A 60 3.86 7.16 -2.22
CA CYS A 60 2.65 7.93 -2.51
C CYS A 60 1.57 7.72 -1.45
N VAL A 61 1.29 6.47 -1.08
CA VAL A 61 0.28 6.12 -0.08
C VAL A 61 0.68 6.67 1.28
N ASP A 62 1.94 6.53 1.70
CA ASP A 62 2.44 6.99 2.99
C ASP A 62 2.41 8.52 3.09
N HIS A 63 2.73 9.22 2.01
CA HIS A 63 2.63 10.69 1.94
C HIS A 63 1.19 11.16 2.20
N CYS A 64 0.20 10.45 1.68
CA CYS A 64 -1.22 10.71 1.92
C CYS A 64 -1.68 10.26 3.33
N LEU A 65 -1.23 9.10 3.78
CA LEU A 65 -1.67 8.42 5.00
C LEU A 65 -1.17 9.14 6.26
N ALA A 66 0.12 9.46 6.32
CA ALA A 66 0.79 9.97 7.51
C ALA A 66 0.05 11.15 8.17
N PRO A 67 -0.26 12.27 7.48
CA PRO A 67 -0.91 13.42 8.11
C PRO A 67 -2.33 13.12 8.62
N GLN A 68 -2.99 12.07 8.12
CA GLN A 68 -4.31 11.64 8.57
C GLN A 68 -4.21 10.67 9.74
N LEU A 69 -3.33 9.68 9.64
CA LEU A 69 -3.14 8.66 10.67
C LEU A 69 -2.66 9.24 12.00
N PHE A 70 -1.68 10.16 11.96
CA PHE A 70 -1.15 10.79 13.18
C PHE A 70 -2.19 11.63 13.95
N LYS A 71 -3.38 11.91 13.39
CA LYS A 71 -4.49 12.54 14.12
C LYS A 71 -5.28 11.55 14.99
N HIS A 72 -5.18 10.26 14.68
CA HIS A 72 -5.87 9.18 15.39
C HIS A 72 -4.98 8.51 16.45
N LEU A 73 -3.66 8.66 16.33
CA LEU A 73 -2.68 8.15 17.29
C LEU A 73 -2.50 9.13 18.45
N LYS A 74 -2.48 8.63 19.69
CA LYS A 74 -2.26 9.39 20.93
C LYS A 74 -0.91 9.06 21.52
#